data_AF-A0A0J8UD92-F1
#
_entry.id   AF-A0A0J8UD92-F1
#
_cell.length_a   1.000
_cell.length_b   1.000
_cell.length_c   1.000
_cell.angle_alpha   90.00
_cell.angle_beta   90.00
_cell.angle_gamma   90.00
#
_symmetry.space_group_name_H-M   'P 1'
#
loop_
_entity.id
_entity.type
_entity.pdbx_description
1 polymer ?
#
loop_
_entity_poly.entity_id
_entity_poly.type
_entity_poly.pdbx_seq_one_letter_code
_entity_poly.pdbx_strand_id
1 'polypeptide(L)'
;MDQERFLEAYLYSQDNGDTPLSLTEALIDLSDLTNRGVLNQNSSVWISAHSPKPDMWMLNDRSSYAYIHQSRTPGYVRINKAGIRWAPDWDSTISNPSLTLSTKDITVSDEDDVSITLIVKHRIQGQSLTVIKPDGTKGKLSGGSYTFGGFTVIDLLAYEPRPLPEADSYERSHAAHMGAHHILRSVPKSKRRELSRYIDAMRFPLSESDMEALQEVHRQMRQISSSFVSNLRARFAERGAPEDLLAIGRTASDE
;
A
#
# COMPACT_ATOMS: atom_id res chain seq x y z
N MET A 1 -7.22 32.84 -0.72
CA MET A 1 -8.28 31.93 -0.24
C MET A 1 -7.66 30.57 -0.33
N ASP A 2 -7.06 30.08 0.75
CA ASP A 2 -6.45 28.75 0.75
C ASP A 2 -7.59 27.75 0.60
N GLN A 3 -7.61 27.04 -0.53
CA GLN A 3 -8.49 25.87 -0.66
C GLN A 3 -8.05 24.89 0.41
N GLU A 4 -8.97 24.58 1.31
CA GLU A 4 -8.81 23.50 2.28
C GLU A 4 -8.51 22.22 1.50
N ARG A 5 -7.34 21.62 1.76
CA ARG A 5 -6.85 20.47 1.00
C ARG A 5 -7.23 19.20 1.73
N PHE A 6 -7.74 18.23 0.97
CA PHE A 6 -8.22 16.96 1.49
C PHE A 6 -7.70 15.82 0.62
N LEU A 7 -7.37 14.70 1.25
CA LEU A 7 -7.21 13.42 0.61
C LEU A 7 -8.59 13.03 0.06
N GLU A 8 -8.69 12.89 -1.25
CA GLU A 8 -9.94 12.49 -1.87
C GLU A 8 -10.02 10.97 -1.96
N ALA A 9 -10.97 10.36 -1.25
CA ALA A 9 -11.22 8.93 -1.34
C ALA A 9 -12.52 8.66 -2.11
N TYR A 10 -12.42 8.03 -3.28
CA TYR A 10 -13.56 7.55 -4.05
C TYR A 10 -13.84 6.11 -3.64
N LEU A 11 -14.92 5.92 -2.87
CA LEU A 11 -15.26 4.65 -2.24
C LEU A 11 -16.50 4.06 -2.90
N TYR A 12 -16.33 2.91 -3.56
CA TYR A 12 -17.46 2.14 -4.08
C TYR A 12 -17.75 0.92 -3.22
N SER A 13 -19.02 0.74 -2.88
CA SER A 13 -19.51 -0.48 -2.28
C SER A 13 -20.92 -0.82 -2.78
N GLN A 14 -21.19 -2.12 -2.93
CA GLN A 14 -22.53 -2.66 -3.06
C GLN A 14 -23.20 -2.77 -1.67
N ASP A 15 -24.53 -2.83 -1.65
CA ASP A 15 -25.28 -3.07 -0.41
C ASP A 15 -25.47 -4.58 -0.21
N ASN A 16 -24.46 -5.21 0.38
CA ASN A 16 -24.40 -6.65 0.62
C ASN A 16 -23.73 -6.88 1.98
N GLY A 17 -24.52 -6.78 3.06
CA GLY A 17 -24.28 -7.32 4.41
C GLY A 17 -23.02 -6.85 5.16
N ASP A 18 -21.84 -7.16 4.62
CA ASP A 18 -20.52 -6.99 5.25
C ASP A 18 -19.71 -5.82 4.65
N THR A 19 -20.38 -4.92 3.94
CA THR A 19 -19.79 -3.71 3.33
C THR A 19 -18.95 -2.86 4.30
N PRO A 20 -19.38 -2.61 5.56
CA PRO A 20 -18.57 -1.84 6.51
C PRO A 20 -17.25 -2.54 6.88
N LEU A 21 -17.24 -3.87 6.98
CA LEU A 21 -16.03 -4.64 7.30
C LEU A 21 -15.02 -4.57 6.15
N SER A 22 -15.51 -4.68 4.91
CA SER A 22 -14.67 -4.66 3.70
C SER A 22 -14.00 -3.30 3.47
N LEU A 23 -14.66 -2.20 3.86
CA LEU A 23 -14.06 -0.86 3.82
C LEU A 23 -13.05 -0.62 4.96
N THR A 24 -13.19 -1.31 6.09
CA THR A 24 -12.33 -1.08 7.26
C THR A 24 -10.86 -1.38 6.95
N GLU A 25 -10.57 -2.49 6.27
CA GLU A 25 -9.19 -2.84 5.89
C GLU A 25 -8.56 -1.80 4.96
N ALA A 26 -9.33 -1.29 4.00
CA ALA A 26 -8.86 -0.23 3.11
C ALA A 26 -8.59 1.08 3.85
N LEU A 27 -9.44 1.45 4.83
CA LEU A 27 -9.21 2.62 5.68
C LEU A 27 -7.99 2.48 6.59
N ILE A 28 -7.73 1.26 7.11
CA ILE A 28 -6.50 0.95 7.86
C ILE A 28 -5.28 1.17 6.97
N ASP A 29 -5.32 0.69 5.73
CA ASP A 29 -4.23 0.87 4.79
C ASP A 29 -4.05 2.34 4.40
N LEU A 30 -5.12 3.11 4.15
CA LEU A 30 -5.02 4.56 3.92
C LEU A 30 -4.40 5.30 5.11
N SER A 31 -4.78 4.93 6.33
CA SER A 31 -4.20 5.49 7.55
C SER A 31 -2.69 5.19 7.64
N ASP A 32 -2.28 3.96 7.35
CA ASP A 32 -0.86 3.59 7.35
C ASP A 32 -0.05 4.29 6.25
N LEU A 33 -0.61 4.41 5.03
CA LEU A 33 0.03 5.12 3.92
C LEU A 33 0.18 6.61 4.19
N THR A 34 -0.85 7.24 4.77
CA THR A 34 -0.83 8.68 5.12
C THR A 34 0.13 8.95 6.29
N ASN A 35 0.10 8.10 7.33
CA ASN A 35 1.03 8.20 8.45
C ASN A 35 2.50 8.00 8.03
N ARG A 36 2.75 7.30 6.91
CA ARG A 36 4.07 7.15 6.30
C ARG A 36 4.37 8.20 5.23
N GLY A 37 3.45 9.12 4.93
CA GLY A 37 3.63 10.16 3.92
C GLY A 37 3.71 9.64 2.49
N VAL A 38 3.22 8.43 2.23
CA VAL A 38 3.01 7.91 0.86
C VAL A 38 1.82 8.63 0.20
N LEU A 39 0.81 8.96 1.00
CA LEU A 39 -0.34 9.78 0.63
C LEU A 39 -0.35 11.05 1.48
N ASN A 40 -0.92 12.12 0.94
CA ASN A 40 -1.14 13.38 1.63
C ASN A 40 -2.42 14.07 1.14
N GLN A 41 -2.67 15.30 1.58
CA GLN A 41 -3.86 16.08 1.21
C GLN A 41 -3.93 16.53 -0.26
N ASN A 42 -2.89 16.26 -1.06
CA ASN A 42 -2.91 16.48 -2.51
C ASN A 42 -3.19 15.17 -3.27
N SER A 43 -3.37 14.06 -2.56
CA SER A 43 -3.56 12.75 -3.16
C SER A 43 -5.05 12.45 -3.38
N SER A 44 -5.33 11.59 -4.34
CA SER A 44 -6.66 11.00 -4.55
C SER A 44 -6.52 9.48 -4.66
N VAL A 45 -7.49 8.74 -4.11
CA VAL A 45 -7.49 7.27 -4.12
C VAL A 45 -8.86 6.76 -4.54
N TRP A 46 -8.88 5.66 -5.28
CA TRP A 46 -10.08 4.99 -5.76
C TRP A 46 -10.08 3.55 -5.27
N ILE A 47 -11.06 3.21 -4.44
CA ILE A 47 -11.12 1.93 -3.74
C ILE A 47 -12.47 1.26 -4.03
N SER A 48 -12.39 0.00 -4.43
CA SER A 48 -13.56 -0.89 -4.50
C SER A 48 -13.59 -1.75 -3.24
N ALA A 49 -14.59 -1.54 -2.36
CA ALA A 49 -14.73 -2.32 -1.12
C ALA A 49 -14.81 -3.83 -1.39
N HIS A 50 -15.39 -4.21 -2.53
CA HIS A 50 -15.59 -5.62 -2.94
C HIS A 50 -14.42 -6.18 -3.74
N SER A 51 -13.28 -5.49 -3.72
CA SER A 51 -12.07 -6.01 -4.30
C SER A 51 -11.61 -7.27 -3.54
N PRO A 52 -11.34 -8.39 -4.21
CA PRO A 52 -10.72 -9.55 -3.56
C PRO A 52 -9.22 -9.34 -3.29
N LYS A 53 -8.68 -8.18 -3.64
CA LYS A 53 -7.26 -7.82 -3.53
C LYS A 53 -7.14 -6.55 -2.68
N PRO A 54 -6.09 -6.42 -1.85
CA PRO A 54 -5.79 -5.16 -1.16
C PRO A 54 -5.19 -4.15 -2.14
N ASP A 55 -6.02 -3.63 -3.03
CA ASP A 55 -5.61 -2.73 -4.11
C ASP A 55 -6.47 -1.48 -4.22
N MET A 56 -5.89 -0.47 -4.87
CA MET A 56 -6.54 0.80 -5.15
C MET A 56 -5.92 1.42 -6.40
N TRP A 57 -6.61 2.37 -7.02
CA TRP A 57 -5.92 3.32 -7.87
C TRP A 57 -5.49 4.51 -7.01
N MET A 58 -4.28 5.02 -7.19
CA MET A 58 -3.78 6.19 -6.48
C MET A 58 -3.34 7.28 -7.45
N LEU A 59 -3.56 8.51 -7.06
CA LEU A 59 -2.93 9.70 -7.57
C LEU A 59 -2.18 10.35 -6.41
N ASN A 60 -0.87 10.41 -6.53
CA ASN A 60 0.02 11.20 -5.69
C ASN A 60 0.73 12.23 -6.56
N ASP A 61 1.97 12.00 -6.93
CA ASP A 61 2.65 12.72 -8.01
C ASP A 61 2.33 12.12 -9.39
N ARG A 62 1.98 10.83 -9.42
CA ARG A 62 1.65 10.05 -10.61
C ARG A 62 0.42 9.18 -10.39
N SER A 63 -0.36 9.01 -11.45
CA SER A 63 -1.46 8.06 -11.52
C SER A 63 -0.93 6.63 -11.61
N SER A 64 -1.24 5.79 -10.62
CA SER A 64 -0.81 4.38 -10.62
C SER A 64 -1.80 3.43 -9.98
N TYR A 65 -1.79 2.17 -10.45
CA TYR A 65 -2.42 1.07 -9.76
C TYR A 65 -1.56 0.65 -8.57
N ALA A 66 -2.13 0.65 -7.37
CA ALA A 66 -1.45 0.32 -6.14
C ALA A 66 -1.89 -1.06 -5.63
N TYR A 67 -0.93 -1.89 -5.24
CA TYR A 67 -1.20 -3.15 -4.53
C TYR A 67 -0.45 -3.17 -3.20
N ILE A 68 -1.17 -3.46 -2.11
CA ILE A 68 -0.61 -3.49 -0.76
C ILE A 68 -0.37 -4.95 -0.36
N HIS A 69 0.90 -5.36 -0.42
CA HIS A 69 1.31 -6.69 -0.03
C HIS A 69 1.65 -6.74 1.46
N GLN A 70 0.76 -7.35 2.25
CA GLN A 70 1.03 -7.65 3.66
C GLN A 70 1.89 -8.91 3.78
N SER A 71 3.08 -8.76 4.37
CA SER A 71 4.05 -9.83 4.54
C SER A 71 4.54 -9.93 5.99
N ARG A 72 5.04 -11.10 6.39
CA ARG A 72 5.75 -11.25 7.67
C ARG A 72 7.20 -10.76 7.59
N THR A 73 7.83 -10.84 6.40
CA THR A 73 9.23 -10.51 6.15
C THR A 73 9.37 -9.48 5.02
N PRO A 74 10.51 -8.77 4.90
CA PRO A 74 10.69 -7.81 3.81
C PRO A 74 10.68 -8.48 2.42
N GLY A 75 11.35 -9.63 2.31
CA GLY A 75 11.41 -10.43 1.09
C GLY A 75 12.22 -9.79 -0.04
N TYR A 76 12.03 -10.33 -1.24
CA TYR A 76 12.73 -9.96 -2.46
C TYR A 76 11.73 -9.55 -3.53
N VAL A 77 12.02 -8.43 -4.21
CA VAL A 77 11.20 -7.91 -5.30
C VAL A 77 12.00 -7.87 -6.58
N ARG A 78 11.61 -8.69 -7.56
CA ARG A 78 12.16 -8.63 -8.91
C ARG A 78 11.31 -7.69 -9.76
N ILE A 79 11.96 -6.71 -10.37
CA ILE A 79 11.32 -5.70 -11.21
C ILE A 79 11.95 -5.71 -12.60
N ASN A 80 11.12 -5.79 -13.63
CA ASN A 80 11.54 -5.71 -15.02
C ASN A 80 10.43 -5.11 -15.89
N LYS A 81 10.65 -5.03 -17.21
CA LYS A 81 9.66 -4.45 -18.15
C LYS A 81 8.34 -5.23 -18.21
N ALA A 82 8.32 -6.48 -17.77
CA ALA A 82 7.11 -7.31 -17.78
C ALA A 82 6.29 -7.17 -16.49
N GLY A 83 6.86 -6.60 -15.41
CA GLY A 83 6.14 -6.45 -14.16
C GLY A 83 7.01 -6.53 -12.90
N ILE A 84 6.30 -6.69 -11.78
CA ILE A 84 6.85 -6.86 -10.44
C ILE A 84 6.55 -8.29 -9.96
N ARG A 85 7.52 -8.94 -9.34
CA ARG A 85 7.35 -10.23 -8.65
C ARG A 85 7.92 -10.15 -7.24
N TRP A 86 7.16 -10.56 -6.24
CA TRP A 86 7.62 -10.65 -4.85
C TRP A 86 7.70 -12.12 -4.40
N ALA A 87 8.73 -12.45 -3.62
CA ALA A 87 8.85 -13.73 -2.93
C ALA A 87 9.67 -13.59 -1.63
N PRO A 88 9.62 -14.58 -0.71
CA PRO A 88 10.42 -14.55 0.52
C PRO A 88 11.93 -14.63 0.31
N ASP A 89 12.37 -15.24 -0.80
CA ASP A 89 13.77 -15.43 -1.16
C ASP A 89 14.03 -15.05 -2.63
N TRP A 90 15.31 -14.95 -2.99
CA TRP A 90 15.77 -14.51 -4.31
C TRP A 90 15.31 -15.42 -5.45
N ASP A 91 15.47 -16.74 -5.31
CA ASP A 91 15.25 -17.70 -6.39
C ASP A 91 13.76 -17.92 -6.65
N SER A 92 12.95 -17.89 -5.59
CA SER A 92 11.50 -17.95 -5.67
C SER A 92 10.91 -16.82 -6.51
N THR A 93 11.56 -15.65 -6.62
CA THR A 93 11.11 -14.58 -7.55
C THR A 93 11.14 -14.99 -9.03
N ILE A 94 11.91 -16.02 -9.38
CA ILE A 94 12.03 -16.56 -10.74
C ILE A 94 11.06 -17.73 -10.94
N SER A 95 11.12 -18.73 -10.07
CA SER A 95 10.49 -20.03 -10.26
C SER A 95 9.06 -20.14 -9.71
N ASN A 96 8.78 -19.50 -8.57
CA ASN A 96 7.49 -19.59 -7.89
C ASN A 96 7.21 -18.32 -7.05
N PRO A 97 6.99 -17.17 -7.71
CA PRO A 97 6.75 -15.92 -7.01
C PRO A 97 5.41 -15.98 -6.26
N SER A 98 5.39 -15.54 -5.00
CA SER A 98 4.15 -15.51 -4.20
C SER A 98 3.19 -14.42 -4.68
N LEU A 99 3.70 -13.38 -5.31
CA LEU A 99 2.93 -12.32 -5.94
C LEU A 99 3.56 -11.95 -7.29
N THR A 100 2.72 -11.83 -8.31
CA THR A 100 3.10 -11.25 -9.61
C THR A 100 2.10 -10.14 -9.96
N LEU A 101 2.63 -8.99 -10.33
CA LEU A 101 1.86 -7.86 -10.85
C LEU A 101 2.37 -7.53 -12.25
N SER A 102 1.46 -7.47 -13.21
CA SER A 102 1.72 -7.12 -14.60
C SER A 102 0.66 -6.14 -15.06
N THR A 103 1.04 -5.20 -15.92
CA THR A 103 0.09 -4.25 -16.52
C THR A 103 -1.00 -4.96 -17.32
N LYS A 104 -0.68 -6.14 -17.87
CA LYS A 104 -1.63 -7.00 -18.59
C LYS A 104 -2.79 -7.51 -17.73
N ASP A 105 -2.58 -7.61 -16.41
CA ASP A 105 -3.60 -8.09 -15.47
C ASP A 105 -4.50 -6.95 -14.97
N ILE A 106 -4.15 -5.70 -15.27
CA ILE A 106 -4.90 -4.51 -14.91
C ILE A 106 -5.92 -4.26 -16.02
N THR A 107 -7.09 -4.90 -15.88
CA THR A 107 -8.18 -4.89 -16.86
C THR A 107 -8.98 -3.58 -16.88
N VAL A 108 -8.29 -2.44 -16.83
CA VAL A 108 -8.89 -1.13 -16.59
C VAL A 108 -9.19 -0.41 -17.91
N SER A 109 -8.35 -0.55 -18.95
CA SER A 109 -8.63 -0.08 -20.32
C SER A 109 -7.57 -0.62 -21.30
N ASP A 110 -7.82 -0.50 -22.61
CA ASP A 110 -6.89 -0.82 -23.70
C ASP A 110 -5.69 0.17 -23.77
N GLU A 111 -5.27 0.76 -22.65
CA GLU A 111 -4.23 1.79 -22.62
C GLU A 111 -2.85 1.24 -22.23
N ASP A 112 -1.83 1.70 -22.95
CA ASP A 112 -0.43 1.28 -22.76
C ASP A 112 0.27 1.99 -21.59
N ASP A 113 -0.32 3.05 -21.01
CA ASP A 113 0.32 3.91 -19.99
C ASP A 113 -0.14 3.58 -18.55
N VAL A 114 0.00 2.31 -18.16
CA VAL A 114 -0.31 1.86 -16.79
C VAL A 114 0.94 1.80 -15.94
N SER A 115 1.00 2.66 -14.92
CA SER A 115 2.01 2.54 -13.85
C SER A 115 1.51 1.66 -12.70
N ILE A 116 2.40 0.85 -12.11
CA ILE A 116 2.09 -0.03 -10.97
C ILE A 116 2.98 0.31 -9.79
N THR A 117 2.39 0.45 -8.61
CA THR A 117 3.07 0.62 -7.34
C THR A 117 2.80 -0.59 -6.43
N LEU A 118 3.83 -1.41 -6.18
CA LEU A 118 3.80 -2.43 -5.12
C LEU A 118 4.22 -1.81 -3.80
N ILE A 119 3.35 -1.85 -2.79
CA ILE A 119 3.67 -1.41 -1.44
C ILE A 119 3.80 -2.65 -0.56
N VAL A 120 4.98 -2.88 0.01
CA VAL A 120 5.23 -4.02 0.90
C VAL A 120 5.13 -3.55 2.35
N LYS A 121 4.13 -4.09 3.07
CA LYS A 121 3.89 -3.85 4.49
C LYS A 121 4.35 -5.08 5.28
N HIS A 122 5.56 -5.00 5.86
CA HIS A 122 6.13 -6.07 6.69
C HIS A 122 6.34 -5.64 8.14
N ARG A 123 6.67 -6.62 9.00
CA ARG A 123 6.74 -6.44 10.47
C ARG A 123 8.16 -6.36 11.04
N ILE A 124 9.18 -6.66 10.24
CA ILE A 124 10.57 -6.73 10.71
C ILE A 124 11.23 -5.34 10.69
N GLN A 125 11.44 -4.74 11.87
CA GLN A 125 12.16 -3.48 12.01
C GLN A 125 13.66 -3.64 11.72
N GLY A 126 14.27 -2.59 11.18
CA GLY A 126 15.71 -2.57 10.87
C GLY A 126 16.12 -3.38 9.64
N GLN A 127 15.18 -4.04 8.97
CA GLN A 127 15.41 -4.71 7.69
C GLN A 127 14.59 -4.02 6.61
N SER A 128 15.12 -4.04 5.39
CA SER A 128 14.44 -3.54 4.20
C SER A 128 14.27 -4.64 3.17
N LEU A 129 13.29 -4.48 2.28
CA LEU A 129 13.13 -5.36 1.13
C LEU A 129 14.37 -5.29 0.22
N THR A 130 14.65 -6.39 -0.48
CA THR A 130 15.72 -6.40 -1.48
C THR A 130 15.12 -6.31 -2.89
N VAL A 131 15.47 -5.26 -3.63
CA VAL A 131 15.09 -5.15 -5.04
C VAL A 131 16.10 -5.91 -5.92
N ILE A 132 15.61 -6.60 -6.94
CA ILE A 132 16.39 -7.27 -7.97
C ILE A 132 16.12 -6.58 -9.30
N LYS A 133 17.15 -5.96 -9.85
CA LYS A 133 17.11 -5.22 -11.11
C LYS A 133 16.93 -6.17 -12.31
N PRO A 134 16.59 -5.64 -13.50
CA PRO A 134 16.47 -6.44 -14.72
C PRO A 134 17.76 -7.18 -15.10
N ASP A 135 18.93 -6.61 -14.75
CA ASP A 135 20.25 -7.21 -14.97
C ASP A 135 20.59 -8.33 -13.96
N GLY A 136 19.68 -8.64 -13.02
CA GLY A 136 19.90 -9.65 -12.00
C GLY A 136 20.75 -9.20 -10.82
N THR A 137 21.08 -7.92 -10.69
CA THR A 137 21.84 -7.41 -9.54
C THR A 137 20.92 -6.72 -8.52
N LYS A 138 21.42 -6.50 -7.29
CA LYS A 138 20.67 -5.80 -6.24
C LYS A 138 20.42 -4.34 -6.63
N GLY A 139 19.17 -3.90 -6.51
CA GLY A 139 18.75 -2.51 -6.60
C GLY A 139 18.84 -1.82 -5.24
N LYS A 140 19.27 -0.56 -5.23
CA LYS A 140 19.30 0.26 -4.00
C LYS A 140 17.98 1.02 -3.86
N LEU A 141 17.29 0.82 -2.74
CA LEU A 141 16.16 1.67 -2.35
C LEU A 141 16.66 3.07 -2.02
N SER A 142 15.95 4.08 -2.50
CA SER A 142 16.16 5.48 -2.18
C SER A 142 14.96 5.92 -1.34
N GLY A 143 15.18 6.26 -0.06
CA GLY A 143 14.10 6.61 0.89
C GLY A 143 13.02 5.53 0.98
N GLY A 144 13.41 4.25 0.97
CA GLY A 144 12.49 3.11 0.98
C GLY A 144 11.71 2.87 -0.33
N SER A 145 12.04 3.56 -1.43
CA SER A 145 11.39 3.37 -2.73
C SER A 145 12.38 3.02 -3.84
N TYR A 146 11.93 2.25 -4.84
CA TYR A 146 12.65 1.98 -6.08
C TYR A 146 11.69 1.97 -7.26
N THR A 147 12.05 2.67 -8.34
CA THR A 147 11.24 2.76 -9.56
C THR A 147 12.04 2.32 -10.78
N PHE A 148 11.42 1.54 -11.65
CA PHE A 148 11.95 1.14 -12.96
C PHE A 148 10.81 0.98 -13.97
N GLY A 149 10.81 1.81 -15.02
CA GLY A 149 9.92 1.64 -16.19
C GLY A 149 8.44 1.51 -15.85
N GLY A 150 7.83 2.52 -15.23
CA GLY A 150 6.40 2.53 -14.84
C GLY A 150 6.07 1.67 -13.62
N PHE A 151 7.03 0.88 -13.12
CA PHE A 151 6.86 0.05 -11.92
C PHE A 151 7.59 0.70 -10.73
N THR A 152 6.90 0.81 -9.60
CA THR A 152 7.44 1.34 -8.34
C THR A 152 7.26 0.30 -7.24
N VAL A 153 8.25 0.20 -6.36
CA VAL A 153 8.25 -0.66 -5.17
C VAL A 153 8.51 0.22 -3.96
N ILE A 154 7.62 0.16 -2.98
CA ILE A 154 7.73 0.89 -1.71
C ILE A 154 7.86 -0.12 -0.58
N ASP A 155 8.95 -0.03 0.17
CA ASP A 155 9.07 -0.61 1.50
C ASP A 155 8.38 0.33 2.49
N LEU A 156 7.17 0.00 2.93
CA LEU A 156 6.39 0.93 3.75
C LEU A 156 7.06 1.21 5.10
N LEU A 157 7.83 0.26 5.65
CA LEU A 157 8.47 0.42 6.95
C LEU A 157 9.70 1.31 6.87
N ALA A 158 10.46 1.20 5.76
CA ALA A 158 11.65 1.99 5.48
C ALA A 158 11.38 3.26 4.62
N TYR A 159 10.12 3.52 4.28
CA TYR A 159 9.75 4.67 3.44
C TYR A 159 10.01 5.99 4.18
N GLU A 160 10.74 6.87 3.51
CA GLU A 160 11.01 8.23 3.96
C GLU A 160 10.12 9.19 3.17
N PRO A 161 9.21 9.93 3.82
CA PRO A 161 8.33 10.88 3.16
C PRO A 161 9.12 11.87 2.32
N ARG A 162 8.64 12.15 1.11
CA ARG A 162 9.16 13.19 0.25
C ARG A 162 8.05 14.19 -0.05
N PRO A 163 8.38 15.47 -0.28
CA PRO A 163 7.41 16.40 -0.84
C PRO A 163 6.85 15.83 -2.14
N LEU A 164 5.55 15.55 -2.16
CA LEU A 164 4.87 15.13 -3.38
C LEU A 164 4.60 16.40 -4.21
N PRO A 165 5.19 16.53 -5.42
CA PRO A 165 4.84 17.62 -6.31
C PRO A 165 3.35 17.54 -6.63
N GLU A 166 2.76 18.69 -6.96
CA GLU A 166 1.39 18.71 -7.41
C GLU A 166 1.29 17.99 -8.77
N ALA A 167 0.41 16.98 -8.87
CA ALA A 167 0.18 16.27 -10.11
C ALA A 167 -0.24 17.23 -11.22
N ASP A 168 0.22 17.02 -12.45
CA ASP A 168 -0.22 17.87 -13.57
C ASP A 168 -1.67 17.54 -14.01
N SER A 169 -2.18 18.27 -14.99
CA SER A 169 -3.54 18.05 -15.51
C SER A 169 -3.71 16.69 -16.20
N TYR A 170 -2.63 16.15 -16.76
CA TYR A 170 -2.64 14.85 -17.41
C TYR A 170 -2.78 13.75 -16.37
N GLU A 171 -1.92 13.73 -15.34
CA GLU A 171 -1.95 12.74 -14.26
C GLU A 171 -3.29 12.75 -13.52
N ARG A 172 -3.87 13.94 -13.27
CA ARG A 172 -5.22 14.06 -12.68
C ARG A 172 -6.32 13.45 -13.56
N SER A 173 -6.28 13.76 -14.86
CA SER A 173 -7.28 13.27 -15.82
C SER A 173 -7.16 11.76 -16.01
N HIS A 174 -5.93 11.27 -16.13
CA HIS A 174 -5.61 9.85 -16.24
C HIS A 174 -6.04 9.10 -14.96
N ALA A 175 -5.76 9.63 -13.77
CA ALA A 175 -6.18 9.01 -12.53
C ALA A 175 -7.70 8.99 -12.34
N ALA A 176 -8.40 10.07 -12.70
CA ALA A 176 -9.86 10.10 -12.66
C ALA A 176 -10.48 9.05 -13.59
N HIS A 177 -9.93 8.91 -14.80
CA HIS A 177 -10.35 7.90 -15.77
C HIS A 177 -10.09 6.48 -15.24
N MET A 178 -8.84 6.17 -14.92
CA MET A 178 -8.42 4.83 -14.52
C MET A 178 -8.97 4.43 -13.16
N GLY A 179 -9.06 5.37 -12.22
CA GLY A 179 -9.67 5.19 -10.92
C GLY A 179 -11.15 4.85 -11.01
N ALA A 180 -11.92 5.55 -11.85
CA ALA A 180 -13.33 5.22 -12.09
C ALA A 180 -13.51 3.81 -12.68
N HIS A 181 -12.64 3.42 -13.61
CA HIS A 181 -12.65 2.06 -14.15
C HIS A 181 -12.25 1.02 -13.10
N HIS A 182 -11.28 1.34 -12.23
CA HIS A 182 -10.85 0.48 -11.14
C HIS A 182 -12.00 0.20 -10.15
N ILE A 183 -12.68 1.23 -9.64
CA ILE A 183 -13.74 1.01 -8.63
C ILE A 183 -14.91 0.19 -9.17
N LEU A 184 -15.22 0.36 -10.45
CA LEU A 184 -16.34 -0.32 -11.13
C LEU A 184 -15.96 -1.68 -11.74
N ARG A 185 -14.73 -2.18 -11.53
CA ARG A 185 -14.25 -3.42 -12.17
C ARG A 185 -15.07 -4.66 -11.78
N SER A 186 -15.57 -4.71 -10.55
CA SER A 186 -16.41 -5.79 -10.01
C SER A 186 -17.89 -5.64 -10.41
N VAL A 187 -18.27 -4.49 -10.96
CA VAL A 187 -19.63 -4.21 -11.42
C VAL A 187 -19.86 -4.86 -12.79
N PRO A 188 -21.04 -5.48 -13.05
CA PRO A 188 -21.39 -5.96 -14.38
C PRO A 188 -21.34 -4.86 -15.44
N LYS A 189 -20.80 -5.16 -16.64
CA LYS A 189 -20.62 -4.17 -17.73
C LYS A 189 -21.88 -3.38 -18.07
N SER A 190 -23.05 -3.99 -18.00
CA SER A 190 -24.35 -3.36 -18.27
C SER A 190 -24.67 -2.21 -17.30
N LYS A 191 -24.22 -2.29 -16.05
CA LYS A 191 -24.45 -1.27 -15.01
C LYS A 191 -23.33 -0.23 -14.90
N ARG A 192 -22.13 -0.53 -15.39
CA ARG A 192 -20.97 0.37 -15.29
C ARG A 192 -21.23 1.75 -15.88
N ARG A 193 -21.87 1.82 -17.06
CA ARG A 193 -22.15 3.08 -17.75
C ARG A 193 -23.12 3.99 -16.99
N GLU A 194 -24.04 3.38 -16.25
CA GLU A 194 -25.00 4.13 -15.43
C GLU A 194 -24.31 4.62 -14.15
N LEU A 195 -23.61 3.73 -13.44
CA LEU A 195 -22.87 4.07 -12.23
C LEU A 195 -21.71 5.05 -12.46
N SER A 196 -21.08 5.02 -13.65
CA SER A 196 -19.99 5.94 -13.98
C SER A 196 -20.42 7.41 -14.01
N ARG A 197 -21.72 7.68 -14.16
CA ARG A 197 -22.28 9.05 -14.09
C ARG A 197 -22.35 9.59 -12.67
N TYR A 198 -22.19 8.73 -11.67
CA TYR A 198 -22.27 9.04 -10.25
C TYR A 198 -20.92 8.87 -9.54
N ILE A 199 -19.80 8.80 -10.26
CA ILE A 199 -18.46 8.66 -9.66
C ILE A 199 -18.19 9.78 -8.65
N ASP A 200 -18.56 11.02 -8.97
CA ASP A 200 -18.35 12.15 -8.05
C ASP A 200 -19.17 12.02 -6.76
N ALA A 201 -20.31 11.30 -6.79
CA ALA A 201 -21.09 11.02 -5.59
C ALA A 201 -20.42 9.96 -4.69
N MET A 202 -19.41 9.24 -5.20
CA MET A 202 -18.61 8.29 -4.43
C MET A 202 -17.40 8.96 -3.76
N ARG A 203 -17.20 10.27 -3.96
CA ARG A 203 -16.10 11.04 -3.39
C ARG A 203 -16.37 11.38 -1.93
N PHE A 204 -15.44 10.98 -1.07
CA PHE A 204 -15.38 11.34 0.35
C PHE A 204 -14.10 12.15 0.59
N PRO A 205 -14.20 13.45 0.92
CA PRO A 205 -13.05 14.19 1.40
C PRO A 205 -12.68 13.67 2.80
N LEU A 206 -11.45 13.20 2.98
CA LEU A 206 -10.92 12.80 4.27
C LEU A 206 -10.13 13.97 4.85
N SER A 207 -10.65 14.56 5.93
CA SER A 207 -9.99 15.67 6.63
C SER A 207 -8.79 15.21 7.44
N GLU A 208 -7.93 16.15 7.85
CA GLU A 208 -6.86 15.85 8.82
C GLU A 208 -7.44 15.24 10.09
N SER A 209 -8.56 15.76 10.61
CA SER A 209 -9.21 15.21 11.80
C SER A 209 -9.72 13.78 11.63
N ASP A 210 -10.22 13.41 10.43
CA ASP A 210 -10.64 12.02 10.16
C ASP A 210 -9.43 11.08 10.19
N MET A 211 -8.32 11.51 9.59
CA MET A 211 -7.08 10.73 9.58
C MET A 211 -6.45 10.62 10.96
N GLU A 212 -6.47 11.70 11.75
CA GLU A 212 -6.04 11.69 13.16
C GLU A 212 -6.87 10.71 14.00
N ALA A 213 -8.20 10.68 13.81
CA ALA A 213 -9.06 9.74 14.50
C ALA A 213 -8.74 8.27 14.16
N LEU A 214 -8.49 7.96 12.88
CA LEU A 214 -8.05 6.62 12.46
C LEU A 214 -6.68 6.24 13.06
N GLN A 215 -5.74 7.19 13.08
CA GLN A 215 -4.41 7.00 13.65
C GLN A 215 -4.45 6.82 15.17
N GLU A 216 -5.37 7.48 15.85
CA GLU A 216 -5.59 7.35 17.29
C GLU A 216 -6.03 5.92 17.66
N VAL A 217 -6.93 5.30 16.88
CA VAL A 217 -7.28 3.89 17.06
C VAL A 217 -6.06 2.99 16.94
N HIS A 218 -5.21 3.21 15.93
CA HIS A 218 -3.96 2.48 15.77
C HIS A 218 -3.00 2.68 16.95
N ARG A 219 -2.93 3.90 17.49
CA ARG A 219 -2.10 4.22 18.67
C ARG A 219 -2.57 3.44 19.90
N GLN A 220 -3.88 3.38 20.15
CA GLN A 220 -4.46 2.63 21.26
C GLN A 220 -4.15 1.14 21.16
N MET A 221 -4.32 0.53 19.97
CA MET A 221 -3.99 -0.88 19.74
C MET A 221 -2.50 -1.18 20.00
N ARG A 222 -1.60 -0.29 19.59
CA ARG A 222 -0.16 -0.42 19.86
C ARG A 222 0.16 -0.34 21.35
N GLN A 223 -0.51 0.53 22.10
CA GLN A 223 -0.33 0.65 23.55
C GLN A 223 -0.75 -0.62 24.29
N ILE A 224 -1.92 -1.18 23.95
CA ILE A 224 -2.39 -2.46 24.51
C ILE A 224 -1.38 -3.57 24.20
N SER A 225 -0.93 -3.66 22.94
CA SER A 225 0.05 -4.67 22.50
C SER A 225 1.38 -4.55 23.26
N SER A 226 1.87 -3.33 23.46
CA SER A 226 3.09 -3.06 24.25
C SER A 226 2.94 -3.51 25.70
N SER A 227 1.77 -3.30 26.31
CA SER A 227 1.49 -3.79 27.66
C SER A 227 1.54 -5.32 27.74
N PHE A 228 0.97 -6.02 26.76
CA PHE A 228 1.07 -7.49 26.69
C PHE A 228 2.52 -7.97 26.55
N VAL A 229 3.33 -7.32 25.72
CA VAL A 229 4.75 -7.65 25.57
C VAL A 229 5.51 -7.43 26.88
N SER A 230 5.31 -6.29 27.54
CA SER A 230 5.94 -5.99 28.84
C SER A 230 5.55 -7.01 29.91
N ASN A 231 4.26 -7.36 30.00
CA ASN A 231 3.76 -8.36 30.94
C ASN A 231 4.34 -9.75 30.66
N LEU A 232 4.47 -10.12 29.38
CA LEU A 232 5.10 -11.38 28.98
C LEU A 232 6.57 -11.41 29.42
N ARG A 233 7.32 -10.33 29.18
CA ARG A 233 8.73 -10.21 29.62
C ARG A 233 8.87 -10.32 31.13
N ALA A 234 8.01 -9.65 31.89
CA ALA A 234 8.01 -9.74 33.36
C ALA A 234 7.79 -11.19 33.84
N ARG A 235 6.82 -11.91 33.28
CA ARG A 235 6.56 -13.32 33.63
C ARG A 235 7.73 -14.25 33.33
N PHE A 236 8.50 -13.99 32.27
CA PHE A 236 9.69 -14.75 31.94
C PHE A 236 10.82 -14.47 32.94
N ALA A 237 11.04 -13.20 33.26
CA ALA A 237 12.04 -12.79 34.26
C ALA A 237 11.75 -13.40 35.64
N GLU A 238 10.48 -13.37 36.09
CA GLU A 238 10.04 -14.01 37.34
C GLU A 238 10.33 -15.52 37.40
N ARG A 239 10.36 -16.19 36.24
CA ARG A 239 10.66 -17.62 36.13
C ARG A 239 12.15 -17.91 35.91
N GLY A 240 13.01 -16.90 36.02
CA GLY A 240 14.45 -17.02 35.85
C GLY A 240 14.89 -17.29 34.41
N ALA A 241 14.07 -16.94 33.42
CA ALA A 241 14.48 -17.04 32.03
C ALA A 241 15.65 -16.06 31.76
N PRO A 242 16.76 -16.52 31.15
CA PRO A 242 17.83 -15.65 30.68
C PRO A 242 17.33 -14.44 29.87
N GLU A 243 17.87 -13.24 30.10
CA GLU A 243 17.42 -12.01 29.42
C GLU A 243 17.66 -12.05 27.89
N ASP A 244 18.65 -12.82 27.45
CA ASP A 244 19.03 -12.98 26.05
C ASP A 244 18.03 -13.85 25.24
N LEU A 245 17.24 -14.70 25.90
CA LEU A 245 16.15 -15.46 25.25
C LEU A 245 15.03 -14.56 24.70
N LEU A 246 14.88 -13.36 25.24
CA LEU A 246 13.85 -12.38 24.85
C LEU A 246 14.42 -11.12 24.18
N ALA A 247 15.75 -11.02 24.12
CA ALA A 247 16.41 -9.98 23.35
C ALA A 247 16.20 -10.25 21.85
N ILE A 248 16.09 -9.16 21.07
CA ILE A 248 16.21 -9.27 19.62
C ILE A 248 17.62 -9.80 19.40
N GLY A 249 17.74 -11.05 18.94
CA GLY A 249 19.03 -11.61 18.58
C GLY A 249 19.74 -10.59 17.70
N ARG A 250 20.92 -10.12 18.15
CA ARG A 250 21.82 -9.38 17.27
C ARG A 250 22.05 -10.30 16.09
N THR A 251 21.36 -10.05 14.97
CA THR A 251 21.75 -10.62 13.70
C THR A 251 23.19 -10.19 13.53
N ALA A 252 24.10 -11.16 13.48
CA ALA A 252 25.51 -10.93 13.22
C ALA A 252 25.62 -9.95 12.05
N SER A 253 25.96 -8.70 12.37
CA SER A 253 26.45 -7.74 11.41
C SER A 253 27.88 -8.15 11.08
N ASP A 254 28.20 -8.10 9.80
CA ASP A 254 29.56 -8.02 9.25
C ASP A 254 30.42 -9.29 9.36
N GLU A 255 30.30 -10.16 8.34
CA GLU A 255 31.44 -10.71 7.60
C GLU A 255 31.15 -10.66 6.09
#